data_AF-A0A2A5JM70-F1
#
_entry.id   AF-A0A2A5JM70-F1
#
_cell.length_a   1.000
_cell.length_b   1.000
_cell.length_c   1.000
_cell.angle_alpha   90.00
_cell.angle_beta   90.00
_cell.angle_gamma   90.00
#
_symmetry.space_group_name_H-M   'P 1'
#
loop_
_entity.id
_entity.type
_entity.pdbx_description
1 polymer ?
#
loop_
_entity_poly.entity_id
_entity_poly.type
_entity_poly.pdbx_seq_one_letter_code
_entity_poly.pdbx_strand_id
1 'polypeptide(L)' 'MRSDNFVLITAKQLAGKKAIKPWMFKIGLALLNSHITERKNLGLPLFELEQELAEAKRELENL' A
#
# COMPACT_ATOMS: atom_id res chain seq x y z
N MET A 1 10.76 3.13 -0.37
CA MET A 1 9.44 3.08 0.27
C MET A 1 9.75 2.81 1.72
N ARG A 2 9.15 3.52 2.67
CA ARG A 2 9.38 3.25 4.09
C ARG A 2 9.13 1.78 4.40
N SER A 3 9.92 1.22 5.31
CA SER A 3 9.92 -0.21 5.62
C SER A 3 8.59 -0.73 6.16
N ASP A 4 7.79 0.16 6.72
CA ASP A 4 6.48 -0.04 7.35
C ASP A 4 5.29 0.41 6.48
N ASN A 5 5.54 0.87 5.24
CA ASN A 5 4.46 1.25 4.32
C ASN A 5 3.51 0.07 4.09
N PHE A 6 2.20 0.33 4.18
CA PHE A 6 1.14 -0.67 4.05
C PHE A 6 1.28 -1.53 2.79
N VAL A 7 1.60 -0.91 1.65
CA VAL A 7 1.73 -1.60 0.35
C VAL A 7 2.90 -2.58 0.37
N LEU A 8 4.04 -2.16 0.95
CA LEU A 8 5.22 -3.01 1.08
C LEU A 8 4.99 -4.17 2.05
N ILE A 9 4.36 -3.91 3.20
CA ILE A 9 4.01 -4.97 4.16
C ILE A 9 3.08 -5.99 3.51
N THR A 10 2.03 -5.53 2.83
CA THR A 10 1.08 -6.40 2.13
C THR A 10 1.80 -7.26 1.09
N ALA A 11 2.69 -6.67 0.29
CA ALA A 11 3.43 -7.40 -0.72
C ALA A 11 4.37 -8.46 -0.10
N LYS A 12 5.04 -8.14 1.02
CA LYS A 12 5.85 -9.09 1.79
C LYS A 12 5.01 -10.25 2.34
N GLN A 13 3.82 -9.97 2.88
CA GLN A 13 2.92 -10.99 3.40
C GLN A 13 2.44 -11.94 2.30
N LEU A 14 2.08 -11.42 1.12
CA LEU A 14 1.70 -12.24 -0.03
C LEU A 14 2.86 -13.07 -0.59
N ALA A 15 4.08 -12.54 -0.53
CA ALA A 15 5.28 -13.24 -0.97
C ALA A 15 5.72 -14.34 0.02
N GLY A 16 5.47 -14.15 1.31
CA GLY A 16 5.98 -15.01 2.37
C GLY A 16 7.51 -15.01 2.37
N LYS A 17 8.13 -16.18 2.13
CA LYS A 17 9.59 -16.32 2.00
C LYS A 17 10.12 -16.23 0.57
N LYS A 18 9.25 -15.95 -0.42
CA LYS A 18 9.62 -15.87 -1.84
C LYS A 18 9.92 -14.43 -2.24
N ALA A 19 10.51 -14.25 -3.43
CA ALA A 19 10.69 -12.93 -4.01
C ALA A 19 9.34 -12.26 -4.28
N ILE A 20 9.25 -10.96 -3.95
CA ILE A 20 8.05 -10.16 -4.18
C ILE A 20 7.85 -9.96 -5.69
N LYS A 21 6.62 -10.15 -6.17
CA LYS A 21 6.26 -9.96 -7.58
C LYS A 21 5.49 -8.65 -7.78
N PRO A 22 5.59 -7.99 -8.96
CA PRO A 22 4.90 -6.72 -9.22
C PRO A 22 3.39 -6.72 -8.93
N TRP A 23 2.70 -7.83 -9.19
CA TRP A 23 1.26 -7.94 -8.92
C TRP A 23 0.91 -7.86 -7.42
N MET A 24 1.83 -8.23 -6.52
CA MET A 24 1.60 -8.18 -5.07
C MET A 24 1.54 -6.72 -4.59
N PHE A 25 2.36 -5.85 -5.16
CA PHE A 25 2.27 -4.40 -4.92
C PHE A 25 0.96 -3.82 -5.46
N LYS A 26 0.48 -4.28 -6.62
CA LYS A 26 -0.82 -3.86 -7.17
C LYS A 26 -1.97 -4.21 -6.22
N ILE A 27 -1.93 -5.38 -5.57
CA ILE A 27 -2.90 -5.74 -4.53
C ILE A 27 -2.78 -4.80 -3.33
N GLY A 28 -1.57 -4.53 -2.84
CA GLY A 28 -1.36 -3.59 -1.74
C GLY A 28 -1.91 -2.19 -2.03
N LEU A 29 -1.70 -1.67 -3.25
CA LEU A 29 -2.25 -0.39 -3.70
C LEU A 29 -3.78 -0.39 -3.69
N ALA A 30 -4.40 -1.45 -4.23
CA ALA A 30 -5.86 -1.57 -4.27
C ALA A 30 -6.46 -1.61 -2.86
N LEU A 31 -5.85 -2.39 -1.96
CA LEU A 31 -6.28 -2.50 -0.57
C LEU A 31 -6.11 -1.19 0.19
N LEU A 32 -4.96 -0.51 0.07
CA LEU A 32 -4.75 0.78 0.71
C LEU A 32 -5.75 1.83 0.22
N ASN A 33 -6.01 1.87 -1.09
CA ASN A 33 -6.96 2.79 -1.68
C ASN A 33 -8.41 2.51 -1.20
N SER A 34 -8.81 1.24 -1.11
CA SER A 34 -10.11 0.86 -0.53
C SER A 34 -10.20 1.30 0.93
N HIS A 35 -9.15 1.02 1.72
CA HIS A 35 -9.11 1.37 3.13
C HIS A 35 -9.22 2.89 3.36
N ILE A 36 -8.50 3.70 2.58
CA ILE A 36 -8.63 5.16 2.61
C ILE A 36 -10.07 5.60 2.29
N THR A 37 -10.68 5.00 1.26
CA THR A 37 -12.05 5.31 0.85
C THR A 37 -13.06 5.00 1.97
N GLU A 38 -12.96 3.82 2.58
CA GLU A 38 -13.79 3.42 3.71
C GLU A 38 -13.64 4.36 4.90
N ARG A 39 -12.41 4.73 5.26
CA ARG A 39 -12.16 5.67 6.36
C ARG A 39 -12.74 7.05 6.08
N LYS A 40 -12.61 7.56 4.84
CA LYS A 40 -13.24 8.84 4.43
C LYS A 40 -14.75 8.78 4.59
N ASN A 41 -15.39 7.71 4.13
CA ASN A 41 -16.83 7.53 4.22
C ASN A 41 -17.32 7.45 5.67
N LEU A 42 -16.51 6.91 6.58
CA LEU A 42 -16.81 6.81 8.01
C LEU A 42 -16.39 8.06 8.81
N GLY A 43 -15.81 9.09 8.18
CA GLY A 43 -15.29 10.27 8.88
C GLY A 43 -14.12 9.97 9.82
N LEU A 44 -13.39 8.87 9.58
CA LEU A 44 -12.27 8.45 10.41
C LEU A 44 -10.98 9.15 9.98
N PRO A 45 -10.05 9.46 10.92
CA PRO A 45 -8.78 10.10 10.59
C PRO A 45 -7.94 9.21 9.68
N LEU A 46 -7.32 9.77 8.65
CA LEU A 46 -6.52 9.00 7.69
C LEU A 46 -5.07 8.79 8.13
N PHE A 47 -4.62 9.50 9.16
CA PHE A 47 -3.20 9.49 9.58
C PHE A 47 -2.28 9.72 8.37
N GLU A 48 -1.33 8.82 8.12
CA GLU A 48 -0.37 8.92 7.01
C GLU A 48 -0.78 8.11 5.76
N LEU A 49 -1.98 7.52 5.72
CA LEU A 49 -2.36 6.57 4.67
C LEU A 49 -2.30 7.17 3.25
N GLU A 50 -2.67 8.45 3.08
CA GLU A 50 -2.57 9.12 1.78
C GLU A 50 -1.12 9.38 1.36
N GLN A 51 -0.24 9.65 2.32
CA GLN A 51 1.19 9.82 2.08
C GLN A 51 1.83 8.48 1.71
N GLU A 52 1.46 7.40 2.41
CA GLU A 52 1.89 6.04 2.08
C GLU A 52 1.44 5.63 0.67
N LEU A 53 0.21 5.97 0.28
CA LEU A 53 -0.31 5.69 -1.05
C LEU A 53 0.47 6.47 -2.13
N ALA A 54 0.74 7.75 -1.90
CA ALA A 54 1.49 8.59 -2.82
C ALA A 54 2.95 8.13 -2.97
N GLU A 55 3.59 7.80 -1.85
CA GLU A 55 4.93 7.20 -1.83
C GLU A 55 4.96 5.90 -2.64
N ALA A 56 4.01 5.00 -2.39
CA ALA A 56 3.96 3.71 -3.06
C ALA A 56 3.76 3.84 -4.58
N LYS A 57 2.87 4.74 -5.03
CA LYS A 57 2.67 5.00 -6.46
C LYS A 57 3.94 5.52 -7.12
N ARG A 58 4.56 6.56 -6.54
CA ARG A 58 5.78 7.17 -7.08
C ARG A 58 6.91 6.16 -7.22
N GLU A 59 7.10 5.29 -6.24
CA GLU A 59 8.21 4.33 -6.29
C GLU A 59 7.94 3.15 -7.22
N LEU A 60 6.69 2.69 -7.33
CA LEU A 60 6.31 1.61 -8.24
C LEU A 60 6.27 2.06 -9.70
N GLU A 61 6.11 3.35 -9.98
CA GLU A 61 6.29 3.92 -11.32
C GLU A 61 7.76 3.95 -11.77
N ASN A 62 8.70 3.86 -10.83
CA ASN A 62 10.15 3.87 -11.08
C ASN A 62 10.80 2.47 -11.03
N LEU A 63 10.00 1.39 -10.97
CA LEU A 63 10.43 -0.01 -10.89
C LEU A 63 10.20 -0.75 -12.21
#